data_AF-A0A651FSA5-F1
#
_entry.id   AF-A0A651FSA5-F1
#
_cell.length_a   1.000
_cell.length_b   1.000
_cell.length_c   1.000
_cell.angle_alpha   90.00
_cell.angle_beta   90.00
_cell.angle_gamma   90.00
#
_symmetry.space_group_name_H-M   'P 1'
#
loop_
_entity.id
_entity.type
_entity.pdbx_description
1 polymer ?
#
loop_
_entity_poly.entity_id
_entity_poly.type
_entity_poly.pdbx_seq_one_letter_code
_entity_poly.pdbx_strand_id
1 'polypeptide(L)'
;MSNDRLSRRRILKLGAGAAAVAGLAGCGPIGKSDGVLDILGQAEKLTERVQRFILSSGQLAREFSESDISPYFLANGSTDPQEPGYRAHAAEGFASWRLEIGGLVERPTSYSLDELRAMPSRTQITRHDCVEGWSCIGKWKGVKLSHLLEQTGIAANARYVVFHCADALEQTMDGSGQYYESIAMVDAFHPQTILAYEMNDETLPIPYGAPVRLRLERQLGYKMAKYIMRIELVESFAQIGRGRGGFWEDRGYEWYAGI
;
A
#
# COMPACT_ATOMS: atom_id res chain seq x y z
N MET A 1 -0.20 46.45 -34.58
CA MET A 1 0.27 45.56 -33.48
C MET A 1 -0.98 44.95 -32.84
N SER A 2 -1.38 43.75 -33.28
CA SER A 2 -2.53 43.03 -32.71
C SER A 2 -2.01 41.87 -31.87
N ASN A 3 -2.53 41.77 -30.65
CA ASN A 3 -2.03 40.97 -29.54
C ASN A 3 -2.75 39.62 -29.54
N ASP A 4 -2.05 38.54 -29.94
CA ASP A 4 -2.66 37.23 -30.15
C ASP A 4 -2.73 36.44 -28.83
N ARG A 5 -3.86 36.56 -28.13
CA ARG A 5 -4.14 35.78 -26.91
C ARG A 5 -4.52 34.34 -27.30
N LEU A 6 -3.58 33.42 -27.13
CA LEU A 6 -3.82 31.98 -27.22
C LEU A 6 -4.91 31.56 -26.21
N SER A 7 -6.08 31.17 -26.72
CA SER A 7 -7.21 30.71 -25.92
C SER A 7 -7.00 29.27 -25.42
N ARG A 8 -7.28 29.05 -24.12
CA ARG A 8 -7.22 27.74 -23.41
C ARG A 8 -7.88 26.58 -24.18
N ARG A 9 -8.91 26.86 -25.01
CA ARG A 9 -9.60 25.86 -25.84
C ARG A 9 -8.75 25.31 -27.00
N ARG A 10 -7.77 26.05 -27.52
CA ARG A 10 -6.87 25.56 -28.58
C ARG A 10 -5.77 24.66 -28.01
N ILE A 11 -5.28 24.95 -26.81
CA ILE A 11 -4.27 24.13 -26.12
C ILE A 11 -4.84 22.75 -25.78
N LEU A 12 -6.09 22.67 -25.29
CA LEU A 12 -6.77 21.39 -25.05
C LEU A 12 -7.04 20.58 -26.33
N LYS A 13 -7.33 21.25 -27.45
CA LYS A 13 -7.54 20.58 -28.75
C LYS A 13 -6.24 20.08 -29.38
N LEU A 14 -5.13 20.80 -29.20
CA LEU A 14 -3.81 20.38 -29.68
C LEU A 14 -3.20 19.28 -28.79
N GLY A 15 -3.44 19.31 -27.48
CA GLY A 15 -2.97 18.27 -26.54
C GLY A 15 -3.69 16.92 -26.71
N ALA A 16 -5.01 16.94 -26.98
CA ALA A 16 -5.78 15.69 -27.16
C ALA A 16 -5.48 14.96 -28.49
N GLY A 17 -5.01 15.67 -29.52
CA GLY A 17 -4.74 15.07 -30.83
C GLY A 17 -3.41 14.31 -30.93
N ALA A 18 -2.39 14.72 -30.16
CA ALA A 18 -1.06 14.12 -30.23
C ALA A 18 -0.94 12.79 -29.45
N ALA A 19 -1.76 12.59 -28.40
CA ALA A 19 -1.73 11.36 -27.61
C ALA A 19 -2.60 10.24 -28.20
N ALA A 20 -3.59 10.55 -29.04
CA ALA A 20 -4.57 9.57 -29.52
C ALA A 20 -4.09 8.70 -30.70
N VAL A 21 -3.02 9.09 -31.41
CA VAL A 21 -2.63 8.41 -32.66
C VAL A 21 -1.56 7.32 -32.46
N ALA A 22 -0.90 7.24 -31.31
CA ALA A 22 0.09 6.18 -31.05
C ALA A 22 -0.53 4.86 -30.53
N GLY A 23 -1.82 4.83 -30.19
CA GLY A 23 -2.46 3.73 -29.46
C GLY A 23 -3.26 2.72 -30.29
N LEU A 24 -3.35 2.84 -31.62
CA LEU A 24 -4.28 2.01 -32.42
C LEU A 24 -3.66 0.80 -33.14
N ALA A 25 -2.43 0.39 -32.79
CA ALA A 25 -1.83 -0.85 -33.27
C ALA A 25 -1.98 -1.98 -32.23
N GLY A 26 -3.22 -2.33 -31.88
CA GLY A 26 -3.54 -3.29 -30.82
C GLY A 26 -4.41 -4.45 -31.28
N CYS A 27 -3.96 -5.26 -32.24
CA CYS A 27 -4.54 -6.57 -32.54
C CYS A 27 -3.44 -7.57 -32.92
N GLY A 28 -2.79 -8.16 -31.91
CA GLY A 28 -1.83 -9.26 -32.02
C GLY A 28 -1.47 -9.78 -30.63
N PRO A 29 -0.84 -10.96 -30.49
CA PRO A 29 -0.47 -11.51 -29.17
C PRO A 29 0.73 -10.73 -28.61
N ILE A 30 0.44 -9.55 -28.05
CA ILE A 30 1.38 -8.48 -27.69
C ILE A 30 1.99 -8.68 -26.28
N GLY A 31 1.60 -9.71 -25.54
CA GLY A 31 1.99 -9.92 -24.14
C GLY A 31 3.42 -10.45 -23.87
N LYS A 32 4.36 -10.39 -24.83
CA LYS A 32 5.71 -11.01 -24.68
C LYS A 32 6.91 -10.21 -25.20
N SER A 33 6.73 -8.99 -25.70
CA SER A 33 7.87 -8.17 -26.15
C SER A 33 8.30 -7.16 -25.09
N ASP A 34 9.56 -7.19 -24.68
CA ASP A 34 10.14 -6.32 -23.65
C ASP A 34 9.86 -4.83 -23.90
N GLY A 35 9.88 -4.39 -25.17
CA GLY A 35 9.60 -2.99 -25.53
C GLY A 35 8.16 -2.53 -25.26
N VAL A 36 7.18 -3.44 -25.25
CA VAL A 36 5.78 -3.09 -24.91
C VAL A 36 5.61 -2.99 -23.39
N LEU A 37 6.25 -3.88 -22.64
CA LEU A 37 6.26 -3.81 -21.18
C LEU A 37 6.96 -2.54 -20.67
N ASP A 38 8.04 -2.11 -21.33
CA ASP A 38 8.70 -0.84 -21.04
C ASP A 38 7.79 0.38 -21.30
N ILE A 39 7.05 0.40 -22.41
CA ILE A 39 6.09 1.48 -22.71
C ILE A 39 4.98 1.52 -21.66
N LEU A 40 4.44 0.36 -21.28
CA LEU A 40 3.43 0.26 -20.23
C LEU A 40 3.98 0.75 -18.88
N GLY A 41 5.20 0.36 -18.51
CA GLY A 41 5.86 0.85 -17.29
C GLY A 41 6.15 2.36 -17.28
N GLN A 42 6.42 2.97 -18.45
CA GLN A 42 6.54 4.43 -18.55
C GLN A 42 5.17 5.12 -18.44
N ALA A 43 4.13 4.53 -19.01
CA ALA A 43 2.76 5.03 -18.87
C ALA A 43 2.26 4.95 -17.42
N GLU A 44 2.61 3.91 -16.68
CA GLU A 44 2.34 3.78 -15.25
C GLU A 44 3.03 4.89 -14.46
N LYS A 45 4.33 5.15 -14.68
CA LYS A 45 5.07 6.25 -14.02
C LYS A 45 4.47 7.63 -14.33
N LEU A 46 3.99 7.83 -15.56
CA LEU A 46 3.30 9.07 -15.91
C LEU A 46 1.95 9.17 -15.19
N THR A 47 1.18 8.09 -15.14
CA THR A 47 -0.10 8.00 -14.44
C THR A 47 0.07 8.27 -12.94
N GLU A 48 1.06 7.66 -12.30
CA GLU A 48 1.42 7.91 -10.91
C GLU A 48 1.74 9.40 -10.67
N ARG A 49 2.60 10.01 -11.50
CA ARG A 49 2.94 11.44 -11.38
C ARG A 49 1.72 12.33 -11.53
N VAL A 50 0.86 12.03 -12.49
CA VAL A 50 -0.36 12.81 -12.75
C VAL A 50 -1.34 12.66 -11.59
N GLN A 51 -1.59 11.43 -11.12
CA GLN A 51 -2.46 11.19 -9.97
C GLN A 51 -1.94 11.87 -8.72
N ARG A 52 -0.63 11.84 -8.45
CA ARG A 52 0.00 12.55 -7.32
C ARG A 52 -0.06 14.08 -7.45
N PHE A 53 0.01 14.61 -8.66
CA PHE A 53 -0.13 16.04 -8.90
C PHE A 53 -1.57 16.51 -8.70
N ILE A 54 -2.55 15.73 -9.18
CA ILE A 54 -3.98 16.06 -9.06
C ILE A 54 -4.46 15.89 -7.61
N LEU A 55 -4.18 14.72 -7.02
CA LEU A 55 -4.49 14.40 -5.65
C LEU A 55 -3.34 14.90 -4.79
N SER A 56 -3.34 16.20 -4.46
CA SER A 56 -2.31 16.82 -3.62
C SER A 56 -1.90 15.89 -2.47
N SER A 57 -0.62 15.86 -2.12
CA SER A 57 -0.07 14.89 -1.15
C SER A 57 -0.74 14.93 0.24
N GLY A 58 -1.48 15.99 0.57
CA GLY A 58 -2.25 16.12 1.80
C GLY A 58 -3.75 15.90 1.68
N GLN A 59 -4.30 15.65 0.49
CA GLN A 59 -5.74 15.41 0.35
C GLN A 59 -6.11 14.08 0.99
N LEU A 60 -6.98 14.14 2.00
CA LEU A 60 -7.50 12.97 2.68
C LEU A 60 -8.44 12.17 1.77
N ALA A 61 -8.36 10.85 1.86
CA ALA A 61 -9.42 9.96 1.43
C ALA A 61 -10.70 10.28 2.20
N ARG A 62 -11.83 10.04 1.53
CA ARG A 62 -13.15 10.30 2.11
C ARG A 62 -13.32 9.49 3.40
N GLU A 63 -13.73 10.20 4.45
CA GLU A 63 -14.18 9.58 5.69
C GLU A 63 -15.70 9.50 5.74
N PHE A 64 -16.18 8.52 6.47
CA PHE A 64 -17.59 8.17 6.59
C PHE A 64 -18.06 8.30 8.04
N SER A 65 -19.36 8.19 8.25
CA SER A 65 -19.97 8.18 9.59
C SER A 65 -20.09 6.75 10.13
N GLU A 66 -20.35 6.59 11.42
CA GLU A 66 -20.57 5.26 12.02
C GLU A 66 -21.78 4.53 11.42
N SER A 67 -22.81 5.26 10.98
CA SER A 67 -23.96 4.68 10.29
C SER A 67 -23.64 4.12 8.90
N ASP A 68 -22.49 4.47 8.31
CA ASP A 68 -22.05 3.95 7.02
C ASP A 68 -21.22 2.66 7.16
N ILE A 69 -20.86 2.25 8.39
CA ILE A 69 -20.05 1.05 8.63
C ILE A 69 -20.79 -0.17 8.06
N SER A 70 -20.07 -0.97 7.28
CA SER A 70 -20.66 -2.15 6.67
C SER A 70 -21.04 -3.18 7.74
N PRO A 71 -22.25 -3.77 7.66
CA PRO A 71 -22.71 -4.75 8.65
C PRO A 71 -21.85 -6.00 8.68
N TYR A 72 -21.18 -6.29 7.56
CA TYR A 72 -20.18 -7.34 7.44
C TYR A 72 -18.98 -6.78 6.67
N PHE A 73 -17.78 -6.99 7.21
CA PHE A 73 -16.54 -6.63 6.53
C PHE A 73 -15.95 -7.90 5.90
N LEU A 74 -15.79 -7.92 4.58
CA LEU A 74 -15.28 -9.09 3.87
C LEU A 74 -13.80 -9.33 4.19
N ALA A 75 -13.49 -10.50 4.74
CA ALA A 75 -12.11 -10.97 4.85
C ALA A 75 -11.68 -11.55 3.49
N ASN A 76 -10.56 -11.09 2.96
CA ASN A 76 -10.03 -11.51 1.65
C ASN A 76 -8.56 -11.95 1.74
N GLY A 77 -8.12 -12.80 0.82
CA GLY A 77 -6.78 -13.42 0.84
C GLY A 77 -6.62 -14.39 2.03
N SER A 78 -5.45 -14.39 2.67
CA SER A 78 -5.21 -15.21 3.86
C SER A 78 -6.01 -14.72 5.07
N THR A 79 -6.80 -15.58 5.73
CA THR A 79 -7.58 -15.23 6.93
C THR A 79 -7.06 -15.86 8.22
N ASP A 80 -6.06 -16.73 8.13
CA ASP A 80 -5.44 -17.40 9.27
C ASP A 80 -4.04 -17.91 8.88
N PRO A 81 -2.98 -17.10 9.08
CA PRO A 81 -1.62 -17.50 8.73
C PRO A 81 -1.17 -18.74 9.52
N GLN A 82 -0.67 -19.76 8.80
CA GLN A 82 -0.26 -21.03 9.39
C GLN A 82 1.22 -21.09 9.79
N GLU A 83 1.95 -19.99 9.63
CA GLU A 83 3.37 -19.92 9.97
C GLU A 83 3.57 -20.17 11.49
N PRO A 84 4.45 -21.11 11.90
CA PRO A 84 4.66 -21.48 13.30
C PRO A 84 4.92 -20.33 14.29
N GLY A 85 5.81 -19.39 13.96
CA GLY A 85 6.10 -18.20 14.76
C GLY A 85 4.90 -17.27 14.90
N TYR A 86 4.15 -17.01 13.83
CA TYR A 86 2.91 -16.24 13.92
C TYR A 86 1.87 -16.92 14.82
N ARG A 87 1.69 -18.24 14.67
CA ARG A 87 0.78 -19.02 15.52
C ARG A 87 1.20 -19.03 16.98
N ALA A 88 2.51 -19.06 17.26
CA ALA A 88 3.03 -18.96 18.61
C ALA A 88 2.64 -17.61 19.24
N HIS A 89 2.81 -16.50 18.52
CA HIS A 89 2.35 -15.19 18.99
C HIS A 89 0.83 -15.14 19.17
N ALA A 90 0.06 -15.64 18.20
CA ALA A 90 -1.41 -15.63 18.27
C ALA A 90 -1.94 -16.43 19.49
N ALA A 91 -1.30 -17.54 19.85
CA ALA A 91 -1.70 -18.40 20.97
C ALA A 91 -1.61 -17.71 22.34
N GLU A 92 -0.78 -16.68 22.47
CA GLU A 92 -0.60 -15.87 23.68
C GLU A 92 -1.17 -14.46 23.54
N GLY A 93 -2.04 -14.23 22.54
CA GLY A 93 -2.64 -12.92 22.31
C GLY A 93 -1.65 -11.84 21.87
N PHE A 94 -0.59 -12.24 21.15
CA PHE A 94 0.48 -11.40 20.63
C PHE A 94 1.34 -10.71 21.70
N ALA A 95 1.41 -11.27 22.91
CA ALA A 95 2.16 -10.69 24.02
C ALA A 95 3.67 -10.56 23.75
N SER A 96 4.30 -11.52 23.08
CA SER A 96 5.71 -11.46 22.67
C SER A 96 5.92 -10.96 21.24
N TRP A 97 4.86 -10.65 20.50
CA TRP A 97 5.00 -10.10 19.16
C TRP A 97 5.64 -8.71 19.23
N ARG A 98 6.55 -8.45 18.29
CA ARG A 98 7.19 -7.14 18.14
C ARG A 98 7.23 -6.73 16.67
N LEU A 99 6.94 -5.46 16.41
CA LEU A 99 7.15 -4.83 15.12
C LEU A 99 8.60 -4.36 14.99
N GLU A 100 9.35 -5.00 14.11
CA GLU A 100 10.70 -4.56 13.75
C GLU A 100 10.67 -3.52 12.64
N ILE A 101 11.47 -2.46 12.76
CA ILE A 101 11.67 -1.44 11.72
C ILE A 101 13.16 -1.33 11.45
N GLY A 102 13.56 -1.60 10.20
CA GLY A 102 14.97 -1.63 9.78
C GLY A 102 15.19 -1.20 8.33
N GLY A 103 16.31 -1.66 7.76
CA GLY A 103 16.76 -1.26 6.43
C GLY A 103 17.55 0.04 6.46
N LEU A 104 17.19 0.99 5.60
CA LEU A 104 17.84 2.30 5.44
C LEU A 104 17.45 3.28 6.57
N VAL A 105 17.82 2.92 7.79
CA VAL A 105 17.59 3.70 9.02
C VAL A 105 18.86 3.77 9.86
N GLU A 106 19.06 4.86 10.59
CA GLU A 106 20.18 5.03 11.53
C GLU A 106 19.99 4.24 12.82
N ARG A 107 18.75 4.13 13.27
CA ARG A 107 18.35 3.50 14.53
C ARG A 107 17.26 2.46 14.23
N PRO A 108 17.61 1.21 13.94
CA PRO A 108 16.64 0.12 13.91
C PRO A 108 15.91 0.03 15.24
N THR A 109 14.59 -0.11 15.21
CA THR A 109 13.73 -0.11 16.41
C THR A 109 12.81 -1.31 16.40
N SER A 110 12.36 -1.71 17.60
CA SER A 110 11.41 -2.80 17.77
C SER A 110 10.37 -2.43 18.82
N TYR A 111 9.08 -2.47 18.46
CA TYR A 111 7.97 -2.09 19.35
C TYR A 111 7.07 -3.28 19.67
N SER A 112 6.71 -3.45 20.93
CA SER A 112 5.63 -4.37 21.31
C SER A 112 4.26 -3.82 20.87
N LEU A 113 3.25 -4.69 20.85
CA LEU A 113 1.88 -4.27 20.55
C LEU A 113 1.37 -3.20 21.55
N ASP A 114 1.72 -3.32 22.83
CA ASP A 114 1.33 -2.36 23.85
C ASP A 114 2.03 -1.01 23.70
N GLU A 115 3.31 -1.01 23.28
CA GLU A 115 4.04 0.22 22.94
C GLU A 115 3.35 0.95 21.78
N LEU A 116 2.93 0.23 20.73
CA LEU A 116 2.18 0.82 19.61
C LEU A 116 0.82 1.39 20.04
N ARG A 117 0.12 0.71 20.97
CA ARG A 117 -1.16 1.18 21.54
C ARG A 117 -1.01 2.42 22.42
N ALA A 118 0.13 2.58 23.07
CA ALA A 118 0.43 3.74 23.91
C ALA A 118 0.83 4.99 23.12
N MET A 119 1.18 4.86 21.84
CA MET A 119 1.54 5.98 20.97
C MET A 119 0.33 6.80 20.51
N PRO A 120 0.54 8.06 20.08
CA PRO A 120 -0.49 8.85 19.43
C PRO A 120 -1.12 8.09 18.25
N SER A 121 -2.42 7.83 18.36
CA SER A 121 -3.18 7.08 17.37
C SER A 121 -4.13 7.98 16.59
N ARG A 122 -4.59 7.48 15.44
CA ARG A 122 -5.63 8.06 14.61
C ARG A 122 -6.75 7.04 14.47
N THR A 123 -7.99 7.50 14.60
CA THR A 123 -9.19 6.74 14.26
C THR A 123 -9.76 7.26 12.96
N GLN A 124 -10.23 6.35 12.09
CA GLN A 124 -10.75 6.70 10.78
C GLN A 124 -11.81 5.72 10.31
N ILE A 125 -12.91 6.23 9.77
CA ILE A 125 -13.95 5.41 9.14
C ILE A 125 -13.79 5.56 7.64
N THR A 126 -13.29 4.51 7.00
CA THR A 126 -12.81 4.57 5.61
C THR A 126 -13.29 3.36 4.83
N ARG A 127 -13.40 3.54 3.52
CA ARG A 127 -13.79 2.48 2.59
C ARG A 127 -12.57 1.72 2.11
N HIS A 128 -12.63 0.41 2.20
CA HIS A 128 -11.71 -0.51 1.56
C HIS A 128 -12.28 -0.90 0.20
N ASP A 129 -11.57 -0.55 -0.87
CA ASP A 129 -11.95 -0.84 -2.25
C ASP A 129 -11.10 -1.99 -2.78
N CYS A 130 -11.72 -3.14 -3.07
CA CYS A 130 -11.02 -4.32 -3.58
C CYS A 130 -10.99 -4.33 -5.11
N VAL A 131 -9.89 -4.82 -5.67
CA VAL A 131 -9.71 -5.04 -7.11
C VAL A 131 -10.77 -6.00 -7.69
N GLU A 132 -11.34 -6.88 -6.87
CA GLU A 132 -12.38 -7.83 -7.25
C GLU A 132 -13.77 -7.19 -7.41
N GLY A 133 -13.89 -5.86 -7.28
CA GLY A 133 -15.12 -5.12 -7.59
C GLY A 133 -16.09 -4.95 -6.41
N TRP A 134 -15.65 -5.20 -5.19
CA TRP A 134 -16.43 -4.98 -3.97
C TRP A 134 -15.76 -3.96 -3.05
N SER A 135 -16.55 -3.38 -2.14
CA SER A 135 -16.06 -2.41 -1.16
C SER A 135 -16.71 -2.60 0.21
N CYS A 136 -15.96 -2.38 1.29
CA CYS A 136 -16.48 -2.40 2.66
C CYS A 136 -16.01 -1.17 3.44
N ILE A 137 -16.87 -0.62 4.28
CA ILE A 137 -16.53 0.50 5.18
C ILE A 137 -16.26 -0.06 6.57
N GLY A 138 -15.13 0.31 7.15
CA GLY A 138 -14.75 -0.06 8.51
C GLY A 138 -14.17 1.11 9.27
N LYS A 139 -14.28 1.07 10.59
CA LYS A 139 -13.63 2.00 11.52
C LYS A 139 -12.29 1.39 11.95
N TRP A 140 -11.21 2.10 11.75
CA TRP A 140 -9.84 1.64 12.01
C TRP A 140 -9.17 2.57 12.99
N LYS A 141 -8.42 2.00 13.94
CA LYS A 141 -7.58 2.78 14.85
C LYS A 141 -6.18 2.19 14.92
N GLY A 142 -5.19 3.09 14.89
CA GLY A 142 -3.79 2.72 14.79
C GLY A 142 -2.83 3.89 14.93
N VAL A 143 -1.54 3.57 15.04
CA VAL A 143 -0.47 4.57 15.02
C VAL A 143 -0.21 5.04 13.58
N LYS A 144 0.06 6.33 13.39
CA LYS A 144 0.47 6.85 12.07
C LYS A 144 1.82 6.27 11.68
N LEU A 145 1.94 5.79 10.45
CA LEU A 145 3.20 5.20 9.99
C LEU A 145 4.34 6.24 10.01
N SER A 146 4.09 7.48 9.61
CA SER A 146 5.06 8.58 9.72
C SER A 146 5.65 8.72 11.11
N HIS A 147 4.82 8.65 12.15
CA HIS A 147 5.27 8.82 13.53
C HIS A 147 6.31 7.77 13.94
N LEU A 148 6.16 6.54 13.48
CA LEU A 148 7.13 5.47 13.72
C LEU A 148 8.42 5.73 12.93
N LEU A 149 8.29 6.06 11.65
CA LEU A 149 9.44 6.24 10.76
C LEU A 149 10.30 7.44 11.15
N GLU A 150 9.70 8.51 11.68
CA GLU A 150 10.42 9.69 12.18
C GLU A 150 11.37 9.36 13.35
N GLN A 151 11.11 8.31 14.11
CA GLN A 151 11.94 7.93 15.26
C GLN A 151 13.24 7.20 14.86
N THR A 152 13.29 6.62 13.66
CA THR A 152 14.38 5.71 13.24
C THR A 152 15.57 6.41 12.59
N GLY A 153 15.43 7.68 12.18
CA GLY A 153 16.48 8.40 11.44
C GLY A 153 16.61 7.85 10.01
N ILE A 154 15.68 8.23 9.14
CA ILE A 154 15.57 7.73 7.76
C ILE A 154 16.78 8.18 6.92
N ALA A 155 17.46 7.24 6.25
CA ALA A 155 18.55 7.58 5.35
C ALA A 155 18.07 8.36 4.12
N ALA A 156 18.88 9.30 3.62
CA ALA A 156 18.51 10.21 2.53
C ALA A 156 18.17 9.50 1.20
N ASN A 157 18.67 8.27 0.99
CA ASN A 157 18.39 7.45 -0.19
C ASN A 157 17.21 6.48 0.00
N ALA A 158 16.54 6.45 1.16
CA ALA A 158 15.32 5.65 1.32
C ALA A 158 14.21 6.17 0.39
N ARG A 159 13.54 5.27 -0.32
CA ARG A 159 12.49 5.60 -1.30
C ARG A 159 11.18 4.87 -1.05
N TYR A 160 11.25 3.66 -0.51
CA TYR A 160 10.10 2.79 -0.32
C TYR A 160 10.08 2.19 1.08
N VAL A 161 8.89 1.82 1.52
CA VAL A 161 8.64 1.12 2.77
C VAL A 161 8.07 -0.24 2.42
N VAL A 162 8.76 -1.31 2.81
CA VAL A 162 8.40 -2.70 2.55
C VAL A 162 7.87 -3.33 3.83
N PHE A 163 6.73 -4.02 3.72
CA PHE A 163 6.08 -4.75 4.79
C PHE A 163 6.25 -6.25 4.56
N HIS A 164 6.91 -6.91 5.49
CA HIS A 164 7.07 -8.36 5.50
C HIS A 164 5.97 -8.95 6.39
N CYS A 165 5.18 -9.87 5.85
CA CYS A 165 3.96 -10.37 6.48
C CYS A 165 4.12 -11.84 6.88
N ALA A 166 3.30 -12.31 7.82
CA ALA A 166 3.35 -13.71 8.25
C ALA A 166 2.70 -14.70 7.29
N ASP A 167 1.82 -14.26 6.39
CA ASP A 167 1.09 -15.13 5.49
C ASP A 167 1.86 -15.50 4.22
N ALA A 168 1.71 -16.75 3.80
CA ALA A 168 2.10 -17.22 2.48
C ALA A 168 0.84 -17.51 1.67
N LEU A 169 0.77 -16.95 0.47
CA LEU A 169 -0.35 -17.15 -0.46
C LEU A 169 -0.10 -18.28 -1.46
N GLU A 170 1.16 -18.70 -1.59
CA GLU A 170 1.56 -19.86 -2.39
C GLU A 170 2.52 -20.75 -1.60
N GLN A 171 2.41 -22.06 -1.81
CA GLN A 171 3.32 -23.05 -1.24
C GLN A 171 4.54 -23.20 -2.17
N THR A 172 5.64 -22.54 -1.83
CA THR A 172 6.87 -22.53 -2.63
C THR A 172 8.08 -22.90 -1.79
N MET A 173 9.00 -23.71 -2.32
CA MET A 173 10.22 -24.10 -1.59
C MET A 173 11.25 -22.96 -1.45
N ASP A 174 11.20 -21.96 -2.33
CA ASP A 174 12.15 -20.83 -2.39
C ASP A 174 11.67 -19.59 -1.61
N GLY A 175 10.53 -19.69 -0.93
CA GLY A 175 9.92 -18.58 -0.19
C GLY A 175 9.21 -17.53 -1.06
N SER A 176 9.16 -17.68 -2.39
CA SER A 176 8.50 -16.72 -3.29
C SER A 176 6.96 -16.65 -3.16
N GLY A 177 6.40 -17.56 -2.37
CA GLY A 177 5.01 -17.60 -1.96
C GLY A 177 4.69 -16.77 -0.72
N GLN A 178 5.70 -16.25 0.00
CA GLN A 178 5.50 -15.37 1.15
C GLN A 178 4.92 -14.04 0.70
N TYR A 179 3.85 -13.59 1.34
CA TYR A 179 3.27 -12.28 1.06
C TYR A 179 4.13 -11.17 1.64
N TYR A 180 4.40 -10.18 0.79
CA TYR A 180 5.02 -8.92 1.17
C TYR A 180 4.39 -7.82 0.34
N GLU A 181 4.48 -6.59 0.82
CA GLU A 181 3.93 -5.44 0.13
C GLU A 181 4.86 -4.24 0.28
N SER A 182 4.75 -3.25 -0.60
CA SER A 182 5.46 -1.99 -0.42
C SER A 182 4.68 -0.77 -0.87
N ILE A 183 5.06 0.38 -0.32
CA ILE A 183 4.52 1.69 -0.65
C ILE A 183 5.65 2.70 -0.86
N ALA A 184 5.35 3.78 -1.56
CA ALA A 184 6.28 4.90 -1.63
C ALA A 184 6.44 5.58 -0.26
N MET A 185 7.63 6.15 -0.01
CA MET A 185 7.86 6.94 1.19
C MET A 185 6.83 8.08 1.36
N VAL A 186 6.40 8.72 0.27
CA VAL A 186 5.38 9.78 0.35
C VAL A 186 4.03 9.27 0.85
N ASP A 187 3.65 8.04 0.49
CA ASP A 187 2.41 7.41 0.90
C ASP A 187 2.49 6.98 2.38
N ALA A 188 3.68 6.58 2.84
CA ALA A 188 3.94 6.29 4.26
C ALA A 188 3.75 7.51 5.16
N PHE A 189 3.99 8.72 4.62
CA PHE A 189 3.83 9.99 5.34
C PHE A 189 2.44 10.63 5.21
N HIS A 190 1.52 9.97 4.49
CA HIS A 190 0.17 10.48 4.37
C HIS A 190 -0.56 10.43 5.73
N PRO A 191 -1.36 11.46 6.11
CA PRO A 191 -1.97 11.53 7.44
C PRO A 191 -2.94 10.40 7.80
N GLN A 192 -3.47 9.69 6.80
CA GLN A 192 -4.38 8.52 6.94
C GLN A 192 -3.67 7.17 6.76
N THR A 193 -2.34 7.16 6.55
CA THR A 193 -1.58 5.91 6.51
C THR A 193 -1.24 5.49 7.94
N ILE A 194 -1.92 4.44 8.39
CA ILE A 194 -1.81 3.95 9.77
C ILE A 194 -1.49 2.46 9.80
N LEU A 195 -0.82 2.06 10.87
CA LEU A 195 -0.73 0.67 11.30
C LEU A 195 -1.86 0.42 12.30
N ALA A 196 -2.94 -0.17 11.81
CA ALA A 196 -4.16 -0.40 12.59
C ALA A 196 -4.05 -1.68 13.44
N TYR A 197 -4.41 -1.56 14.72
CA TYR A 197 -4.48 -2.64 15.70
C TYR A 197 -5.89 -2.80 16.31
N GLU A 198 -6.82 -1.93 15.90
CA GLU A 198 -8.24 -1.96 16.28
C GLU A 198 -9.11 -1.79 15.02
N MET A 199 -10.24 -2.50 15.02
CA MET A 199 -11.26 -2.44 13.98
C MET A 199 -12.65 -2.41 14.63
N ASN A 200 -13.49 -1.47 14.24
CA ASN A 200 -14.86 -1.30 14.75
C ASN A 200 -14.91 -1.28 16.29
N ASP A 201 -13.99 -0.52 16.91
CA ASP A 201 -13.85 -0.36 18.36
C ASP A 201 -13.46 -1.64 19.13
N GLU A 202 -13.07 -2.70 18.41
CA GLU A 202 -12.56 -3.94 18.97
C GLU A 202 -11.09 -4.18 18.60
N THR A 203 -10.42 -5.06 19.35
CA THR A 203 -9.07 -5.52 18.98
C THR A 203 -9.13 -6.17 17.60
N LEU A 204 -8.18 -5.84 16.73
CA LEU A 204 -8.15 -6.34 15.36
C LEU A 204 -8.20 -7.89 15.33
N PRO A 205 -9.25 -8.50 14.74
CA PRO A 205 -9.33 -9.95 14.61
C PRO A 205 -8.34 -10.52 13.59
N ILE A 206 -7.91 -11.77 13.79
CA ILE A 206 -6.96 -12.46 12.90
C ILE A 206 -7.41 -12.41 11.43
N PRO A 207 -8.67 -12.73 11.04
CA PRO A 207 -9.09 -12.67 9.64
C PRO A 207 -8.85 -11.32 8.93
N TYR A 208 -8.79 -10.23 9.70
CA TYR A 208 -8.60 -8.88 9.20
C TYR A 208 -7.16 -8.35 9.33
N GLY A 209 -6.24 -9.17 9.84
CA GLY A 209 -4.80 -8.91 9.82
C GLY A 209 -4.16 -8.63 11.17
N ALA A 210 -4.67 -9.22 12.26
CA ALA A 210 -4.04 -9.11 13.58
C ALA A 210 -2.54 -9.49 13.56
N PRO A 211 -1.72 -8.98 14.49
CA PRO A 211 -2.06 -7.95 15.49
C PRO A 211 -2.08 -6.55 14.89
N VAL A 212 -1.43 -6.35 13.74
CA VAL A 212 -1.30 -5.07 13.05
C VAL A 212 -1.43 -5.26 11.54
N ARG A 213 -2.23 -4.39 10.93
CA ARG A 213 -2.35 -4.26 9.48
C ARG A 213 -2.03 -2.85 8.98
N LEU A 214 -1.64 -2.74 7.73
CA LEU A 214 -1.58 -1.47 7.02
C LEU A 214 -2.98 -1.01 6.63
N ARG A 215 -3.23 0.28 6.80
CA ARG A 215 -4.32 1.03 6.17
C ARG A 215 -3.72 2.12 5.29
N LEU A 216 -4.04 2.07 4.00
CA LEU A 216 -3.53 2.95 2.95
C LEU A 216 -4.69 3.42 2.08
N GLU A 217 -5.44 4.41 2.56
CA GLU A 217 -6.81 4.67 2.10
C GLU A 217 -6.95 5.30 0.71
N ARG A 218 -5.81 5.53 0.04
CA ARG A 218 -5.73 6.10 -1.31
C ARG A 218 -5.29 5.06 -2.35
N GLN A 219 -5.25 3.78 -1.98
CA GLN A 219 -4.92 2.70 -2.89
C GLN A 219 -5.84 1.49 -2.69
N LEU A 220 -5.85 0.60 -3.68
CA LEU A 220 -6.64 -0.63 -3.66
C LEU A 220 -6.24 -1.58 -2.53
N GLY A 221 -7.19 -2.42 -2.14
CA GLY A 221 -7.12 -3.27 -0.96
C GLY A 221 -5.95 -4.25 -0.92
N TYR A 222 -5.45 -4.71 -2.08
CA TYR A 222 -4.30 -5.61 -2.12
C TYR A 222 -3.00 -4.94 -1.66
N LYS A 223 -2.91 -3.61 -1.67
CA LYS A 223 -1.78 -2.85 -1.13
C LYS A 223 -1.79 -2.72 0.39
N MET A 224 -2.90 -3.10 1.04
CA MET A 224 -3.09 -2.93 2.49
C MET A 224 -2.70 -4.20 3.24
N ALA A 225 -1.39 -4.41 3.39
CA ALA A 225 -0.77 -5.56 4.05
C ALA A 225 -1.41 -5.96 5.39
N LYS A 226 -1.51 -7.26 5.64
CA LYS A 226 -2.00 -7.87 6.88
C LYS A 226 -0.86 -8.61 7.59
N TYR A 227 -1.03 -8.90 8.88
CA TYR A 227 -0.10 -9.76 9.63
C TYR A 227 1.35 -9.25 9.57
N ILE A 228 1.54 -7.94 9.68
CA ILE A 228 2.85 -7.31 9.49
C ILE A 228 3.78 -7.79 10.60
N MET A 229 4.96 -8.25 10.22
CA MET A 229 6.00 -8.74 11.14
C MET A 229 7.22 -7.81 11.15
N ARG A 230 7.57 -7.24 9.99
CA ARG A 230 8.72 -6.32 9.84
C ARG A 230 8.44 -5.24 8.82
N ILE A 231 8.97 -4.06 9.07
CA ILE A 231 9.04 -2.94 8.14
C ILE A 231 10.50 -2.71 7.75
N GLU A 232 10.74 -2.53 6.46
CA GLU A 232 12.06 -2.29 5.92
C GLU A 232 12.07 -1.11 4.95
N LEU A 233 12.95 -0.14 5.20
CA LEU A 233 13.13 1.01 4.32
C LEU A 233 14.19 0.69 3.27
N VAL A 234 13.86 0.89 2.00
CA VAL A 234 14.72 0.49 0.88
C VAL A 234 14.81 1.57 -0.20
N GLU A 235 15.90 1.53 -0.96
CA GLU A 235 16.11 2.42 -2.10
C GLU A 235 15.46 1.87 -3.38
N SER A 236 15.44 0.55 -3.55
CA SER A 236 14.84 -0.13 -4.70
C SER A 236 14.38 -1.54 -4.35
N PHE A 237 13.60 -2.16 -5.23
CA PHE A 237 13.10 -3.53 -5.05
C PHE A 237 14.01 -4.61 -5.62
N ALA A 238 15.14 -4.26 -6.24
CA ALA A 238 15.94 -5.17 -7.06
C ALA A 238 16.37 -6.48 -6.35
N GLN A 239 16.40 -6.48 -5.02
CA GLN A 239 16.80 -7.62 -4.19
C GLN A 239 15.65 -8.22 -3.36
N ILE A 240 14.39 -7.83 -3.62
CA ILE A 240 13.21 -8.23 -2.86
C ILE A 240 12.22 -8.93 -3.78
N GLY A 241 11.78 -10.13 -3.39
CA GLY A 241 10.85 -10.93 -4.19
C GLY A 241 11.37 -11.12 -5.62
N ARG A 242 10.54 -10.79 -6.61
CA ARG A 242 10.91 -10.79 -8.04
C ARG A 242 11.26 -9.40 -8.56
N GLY A 243 11.54 -8.45 -7.68
CA GLY A 243 11.98 -7.11 -8.03
C GLY A 243 10.88 -6.15 -8.45
N ARG A 244 9.60 -6.51 -8.25
CA ARG A 244 8.46 -5.68 -8.71
C ARG A 244 7.74 -4.91 -7.60
N GLY A 245 8.16 -5.10 -6.35
CA GLY A 245 7.73 -4.24 -5.23
C GLY A 245 6.52 -4.74 -4.45
N GLY A 246 6.09 -5.98 -4.64
CA GLY A 246 5.05 -6.61 -3.85
C GLY A 246 4.68 -7.97 -4.40
N PHE A 247 3.97 -8.77 -3.60
CA PHE A 247 3.60 -10.13 -3.99
C PHE A 247 2.71 -10.15 -5.26
N TRP A 248 1.75 -9.25 -5.36
CA TRP A 248 0.83 -9.21 -6.51
C TRP A 248 1.49 -8.57 -7.73
N GLU A 249 2.39 -7.61 -7.52
CA GLU A 249 3.21 -6.97 -8.55
C GLU A 249 4.17 -7.97 -9.19
N ASP A 250 4.75 -8.86 -8.37
CA ASP A 250 5.53 -10.00 -8.82
C ASP A 250 4.71 -10.97 -9.72
N ARG A 251 3.38 -10.82 -9.73
CA ARG A 251 2.39 -11.55 -10.55
C ARG A 251 1.69 -10.68 -11.59
N GLY A 252 2.16 -9.43 -11.79
CA GLY A 252 1.72 -8.55 -12.88
C GLY A 252 0.66 -7.52 -12.51
N TYR A 253 0.37 -7.33 -11.22
CA TYR A 253 -0.45 -6.21 -10.76
C TYR A 253 0.35 -4.90 -10.81
N GLU A 254 -0.34 -3.77 -10.88
CA GLU A 254 0.27 -2.45 -10.83
C GLU A 254 0.87 -2.18 -9.45
N TRP A 255 2.07 -1.59 -9.40
CA TRP A 255 2.69 -1.26 -8.12
C TRP A 255 2.02 -0.07 -7.42
N TYR A 256 1.63 0.96 -8.19
CA TYR A 256 0.87 2.09 -7.68
C TYR A 256 -0.62 1.92 -8.00
N ALA A 257 -1.40 1.53 -7.00
CA ALA A 257 -2.81 1.18 -7.14
C ALA A 257 -3.75 2.31 -6.70
N GLY A 258 -3.46 3.55 -7.12
CA GLY A 258 -4.14 4.76 -6.64
C GLY A 258 -5.62 4.86 -7.03
N ILE A 259 -6.45 5.31 -6.08
CA ILE A 259 -7.91 5.58 -6.26
C ILE A 259 -8.31 6.98 -5.84
#